data_AF-A0A7I8CV34-F1
#
_entry.id   AF-A0A7I8CV34-F1
#
_cell.length_a   1.000
_cell.length_b   1.000
_cell.length_c   1.000
_cell.angle_alpha   90.00
_cell.angle_beta   90.00
_cell.angle_gamma   90.00
#
_symmetry.space_group_name_H-M   'P 1'
#
loop_
_entity.id
_entity.type
_entity.pdbx_description
1 polymer ?
#
loop_
_entity_poly.entity_id
_entity_poly.type
_entity_poly.pdbx_seq_one_letter_code
_entity_poly.pdbx_strand_id
1 'polypeptide(L)' 'MTSLDTGEKWIHQAATALLLVPSVIVPEETDVLINPAHPDAADIHAQKVRRWTYDQRMG' A
#
# COMPACT_ATOMS: atom_id res chain seq x y z
N MET A 1 16.75 9.01 -8.60
CA MET A 1 15.31 8.88 -8.32
C MET A 1 15.16 7.72 -7.35
N THR A 2 14.69 8.02 -6.15
CA THR A 2 14.50 7.06 -5.06
C THR A 2 13.03 6.63 -4.97
N SER A 3 12.75 5.62 -4.12
CA SER A 3 11.37 5.24 -3.81
C SER A 3 10.57 6.38 -3.19
N LEU A 4 11.22 7.22 -2.36
CA LEU A 4 10.59 8.38 -1.74
C LEU A 4 10.19 9.44 -2.79
N ASP A 5 11.12 9.82 -3.68
CA ASP A 5 10.85 10.83 -4.72
C ASP A 5 9.65 10.44 -5.59
N THR A 6 9.54 9.13 -5.88
CA THR A 6 8.48 8.57 -6.71
C THR A 6 7.14 8.59 -5.97
N GLY A 7 7.14 8.20 -4.68
CA GLY A 7 5.95 8.21 -3.83
C GLY A 7 5.43 9.63 -3.56
N GLU A 8 6.31 10.58 -3.25
CA GLU A 8 5.95 11.99 -3.04
C GLU A 8 5.32 12.60 -4.29
N LYS A 9 5.93 12.37 -5.45
CA LYS A 9 5.36 12.85 -6.71
C LYS A 9 3.98 12.26 -6.96
N TRP A 10 3.82 10.95 -6.76
CA TRP A 10 2.54 10.28 -6.98
C TRP A 10 1.44 10.78 -6.03
N ILE A 11 1.72 10.89 -4.73
CA ILE A 11 0.71 11.32 -3.76
C ILE A 11 0.23 12.75 -4.02
N HIS A 12 1.16 13.65 -4.40
CA HIS A 12 0.85 15.04 -4.72
C HIS A 12 0.11 15.22 -6.05
N GLN A 13 0.41 14.37 -7.04
CA GLN A 13 -0.28 14.43 -8.33
C GLN A 13 -1.73 13.96 -8.25
N ALA A 14 -2.04 13.05 -7.31
CA ALA A 14 -3.38 12.49 -7.13
C ALA A 14 -4.04 12.03 -8.44
N ALA A 15 -3.23 11.47 -9.36
CA ALA A 15 -3.70 11.03 -10.68
C ALA A 15 -4.39 9.66 -10.63
N THR A 16 -4.09 8.85 -9.60
CA THR A 16 -4.72 7.55 -9.35
C THR A 16 -4.93 7.35 -7.85
N ALA A 17 -5.96 6.59 -7.47
CA ALA A 17 -6.19 6.20 -6.08
C ALA A 17 -5.21 5.13 -5.58
N LEU A 18 -4.73 4.28 -6.48
CA LEU A 18 -3.84 3.16 -6.18
C LEU A 18 -2.50 3.31 -6.93
N LEU A 19 -1.42 2.92 -6.27
CA LEU A 19 -0.11 2.69 -6.88
C LEU A 19 0.39 1.31 -6.51
N LEU A 20 0.68 0.51 -7.53
CA LEU A 20 1.29 -0.80 -7.40
C LEU A 20 2.82 -0.63 -7.43
N VAL A 21 3.52 -1.13 -6.41
CA VAL A 21 4.98 -1.08 -6.32
C VAL A 21 5.55 -2.47 -6.06
N PRO A 22 6.76 -2.79 -6.55
CA PRO A 22 7.40 -4.06 -6.24
C PRO A 22 7.68 -4.15 -4.73
N SER A 23 7.36 -5.29 -4.12
CA SER A 23 7.71 -5.53 -2.72
C SER A 23 9.23 -5.65 -2.58
N VAL A 24 9.79 -5.07 -1.52
CA VAL A 24 11.23 -5.19 -1.22
C VAL A 24 11.58 -6.58 -0.68
N ILE A 25 10.61 -7.32 -0.13
CA ILE A 25 10.82 -8.65 0.45
C ILE A 25 10.78 -9.70 -0.65
N VAL A 26 9.78 -9.62 -1.54
CA VAL A 26 9.61 -10.53 -2.68
C VAL A 26 9.34 -9.68 -3.92
N PRO A 27 10.36 -9.35 -4.74
CA PRO A 27 10.22 -8.44 -5.89
C PRO A 27 9.20 -8.86 -6.95
N GLU A 28 8.87 -10.15 -7.03
CA GLU A 28 7.82 -10.71 -7.90
C GLU A 28 6.41 -10.44 -7.38
N GLU A 29 6.26 -10.06 -6.11
CA GLU A 29 5.01 -9.64 -5.48
C GLU A 29 4.87 -8.11 -5.46
N THR A 30 3.64 -7.63 -5.28
CA THR A 30 3.29 -6.20 -5.34
C THR A 30 2.67 -5.74 -4.03
N ASP A 31 3.21 -4.64 -3.50
CA ASP A 31 2.54 -3.85 -2.47
C ASP A 31 1.62 -2.81 -3.11
N VAL A 32 0.50 -2.52 -2.46
CA VAL A 32 -0.47 -1.52 -2.95
C VAL A 32 -0.47 -0.32 -2.01
N LEU A 33 -0.14 0.85 -2.53
CA LEU A 33 -0.30 2.12 -1.84
C LEU A 33 -1.67 2.73 -2.20
N ILE A 34 -2.34 3.29 -1.21
CA ILE A 34 -3.64 3.98 -1.36
C ILE A 34 -3.42 5.47 -1.13
N ASN A 35 -3.87 6.32 -2.05
CA ASN A 35 -3.89 7.77 -1.89
C ASN A 35 -5.24 8.21 -1.30
N PRO A 36 -5.33 8.51 0.01
CA PRO A 36 -6.61 8.87 0.64
C PRO A 36 -7.15 10.23 0.16
N ALA A 37 -6.33 11.07 -0.48
CA ALA A 37 -6.78 12.35 -1.03
C ALA A 37 -7.43 12.21 -2.42
N HIS A 38 -7.33 11.04 -3.05
CA HIS A 38 -7.99 10.77 -4.34
C HIS A 38 -9.49 10.50 -4.11
N PRO A 39 -10.41 11.07 -4.91
CA PRO A 39 -11.86 10.86 -4.75
C PRO A 39 -12.28 9.39 -4.71
N ASP A 40 -11.76 8.58 -5.64
CA ASP A 40 -12.06 7.13 -5.72
C ASP A 40 -11.60 6.32 -4.50
N ALA A 41 -10.74 6.87 -3.62
CA ALA A 41 -10.38 6.20 -2.37
C ALA A 41 -11.56 6.10 -1.40
N ALA A 42 -12.63 6.89 -1.59
CA ALA A 42 -13.85 6.83 -0.80
C ALA A 42 -14.56 5.46 -0.86
N ASP A 43 -14.35 4.71 -1.95
CA ASP A 43 -14.94 3.38 -2.14
C ASP A 43 -14.10 2.25 -1.52
N ILE A 44 -12.95 2.56 -0.93
CA ILE A 44 -12.05 1.57 -0.31
C ILE A 44 -12.42 1.41 1.17
N HIS A 45 -12.75 0.17 1.55
CA HIS A 45 -13.12 -0.17 2.93
C HIS A 45 -12.15 -1.18 3.55
N ALA A 46 -11.81 -0.96 4.82
CA ALA A 46 -11.02 -1.89 5.62
C ALA A 46 -11.92 -2.62 6.62
N GLN A 47 -11.85 -3.95 6.63
CA GLN A 47 -12.59 -4.80 7.57
C GLN A 47 -11.65 -5.72 8.33
N LYS A 48 -11.88 -5.88 9.64
CA LYS A 48 -11.23 -6.92 10.44
C LYS A 48 -11.82 -8.28 10.04
N VAL A 49 -11.01 -9.16 9.46
CA VAL A 49 -11.46 -10.48 8.99
C VAL A 49 -11.27 -11.55 10.06
N ARG A 50 -10.12 -11.56 10.75
CA ARG A 50 -9.79 -12.53 11.81
C ARG A 50 -8.73 -11.99 12.76
N ARG A 51 -8.58 -12.64 13.91
CA ARG A 51 -7.42 -12.45 14.78
C ARG A 51 -6.17 -12.97 14.08
N TRP A 52 -5.09 -12.19 14.14
CA TRP A 52 -3.75 -12.63 13.73
C TRP A 52 -3.07 -13.29 14.93
N THR A 53 -2.72 -14.58 14.82
CA THR A 53 -2.14 -15.39 15.91
C THR A 53 -0.75 -15.93 15.59
N TYR A 54 -0.22 -15.64 14.40
CA TYR A 54 1.11 -16.09 14.00
C TYR A 54 2.19 -15.21 14.65
N ASP A 55 2.95 -15.79 15.57
CA ASP A 55 4.12 -15.19 16.21
C ASP A 55 5.31 -16.16 16.07
N GLN A 56 6.34 -15.76 15.33
CA GLN A 56 7.53 -16.58 15.08
C GLN A 56 8.41 -16.80 16.33
N ARG A 57 8.12 -16.13 17.44
CA ARG A 57 8.87 -16.24 18.70
C ARG A 57 8.19 -17.16 19.71
N MET A 58 6.93 -17.51 19.47
CA MET A 58 6.18 -18.43 20.32
C MET A 58 6.28 -19.84 19.73
N GLY A 59 7.26 -20.58 20.23
CA GLY A 59 7.39 -22.03 20.02
C GLY A 59 6.59 -22.83 21.04
#